data_AF-A0A6I3GW06-F1
#
_entry.id   AF-A0A6I3GW06-F1
#
_cell.length_a   1.000
_cell.length_b   1.000
_cell.length_c   1.000
_cell.angle_alpha   90.00
_cell.angle_beta   90.00
_cell.angle_gamma   90.00
#
_symmetry.space_group_name_H-M   'P 1'
#
loop_
_entity.id
_entity.type
_entity.pdbx_description
1 polymer ?
#
loop_
_entity_poly.entity_id
_entity_poly.type
_entity_poly.pdbx_seq_one_letter_code
_entity_poly.pdbx_strand_id
1 'polypeptide(L)'
;CTSGGGTAGTVIASQSIPAGLAAQKQTVTLTLNCIAGAATFTISFDANGANSGSAPSSITGTGAKTLPNQGTLAKTGSTFGGWTIGGTVYGSGASYTLSSNVTATAIWTAATPTPTPTPTP
;
A
#
# COMPACT_ATOMS: atom_id res chain seq x y z
N CYS A 1 -13.22 17.09 11.05
CA CYS A 1 -12.02 17.03 10.19
C CYS A 1 -12.24 15.99 9.11
N THR A 2 -12.55 16.44 7.91
CA THR A 2 -12.37 15.64 6.68
C THR A 2 -11.12 16.23 6.03
N SER A 3 -10.16 15.48 5.54
CA SER A 3 -10.23 14.21 4.83
C SER A 3 -8.96 13.39 5.05
N GLY A 4 -9.11 12.11 5.41
CA GLY A 4 -7.98 11.18 5.46
C GLY A 4 -8.18 10.05 6.47
N GLY A 5 -9.19 9.19 6.25
CA GLY A 5 -9.22 7.85 6.84
C GLY A 5 -9.46 7.69 8.34
N GLY A 6 -9.82 8.75 9.08
CA GLY A 6 -10.22 8.61 10.48
C GLY A 6 -11.63 8.06 10.60
N THR A 7 -11.80 6.86 11.16
CA THR A 7 -13.09 6.34 11.64
C THR A 7 -13.79 7.45 12.42
N ALA A 8 -15.01 7.82 12.00
CA ALA A 8 -15.82 8.81 12.69
C ALA A 8 -16.16 8.29 14.10
N GLY A 9 -15.28 8.57 15.07
CA GLY A 9 -15.56 8.33 16.47
C GLY A 9 -16.70 9.25 16.88
N THR A 10 -17.84 8.66 17.25
CA THR A 10 -18.94 9.36 17.90
C THR A 10 -18.41 10.10 19.12
N VAL A 11 -18.43 11.43 19.08
CA VAL A 11 -18.08 12.25 20.23
C VAL A 11 -19.25 12.20 21.21
N ILE A 12 -19.26 11.21 22.11
CA ILE A 12 -20.15 11.22 23.27
C ILE A 12 -19.61 12.23 24.29
N ALA A 13 -19.95 13.51 24.13
CA ALA A 13 -19.72 14.49 25.18
C ALA A 13 -20.71 14.22 26.33
N SER A 14 -20.31 13.38 27.29
CA SER A 14 -21.06 13.15 28.53
C SER A 14 -20.86 14.35 29.47
N GLN A 15 -21.57 15.44 29.20
CA GLN A 15 -21.66 16.56 30.15
C GLN A 15 -23.11 16.69 30.62
N SER A 16 -23.32 16.36 31.89
CA SER A 16 -24.60 16.50 32.59
C SER A 16 -24.95 17.98 32.72
N ILE A 17 -26.05 18.43 32.11
CA ILE A 17 -26.57 19.79 32.33
C ILE A 17 -27.36 19.79 33.65
N PRO A 18 -26.99 20.60 34.66
CA PRO A 18 -27.79 20.71 35.88
C PRO A 18 -29.18 21.28 35.56
N ALA A 19 -30.23 20.65 36.09
CA ALA A 19 -31.60 21.12 35.93
C ALA A 19 -31.80 22.46 36.66
N GLY A 20 -32.05 23.53 35.91
CA GLY A 20 -32.31 24.88 36.46
C GLY A 20 -32.02 26.08 35.53
N LEU A 21 -31.46 25.85 34.35
CA LEU A 21 -31.01 26.92 33.44
C LEU A 21 -32.01 27.22 32.32
N ALA A 22 -33.27 27.52 32.66
CA ALA A 22 -34.30 27.83 31.66
C ALA A 22 -34.20 29.24 31.03
N ALA A 23 -33.15 30.03 31.30
CA ALA A 23 -33.08 31.44 30.83
C ALA A 23 -31.67 31.98 30.49
N GLN A 24 -30.66 31.13 30.26
CA GLN A 24 -29.30 31.61 29.97
C GLN A 24 -28.80 30.98 28.67
N LYS A 25 -28.42 31.81 27.68
CA LYS A 25 -27.65 31.37 26.50
C LYS A 25 -26.25 30.95 26.95
N GLN A 26 -26.10 29.69 27.35
CA GLN A 26 -24.79 29.14 27.69
C GLN A 26 -24.08 28.68 26.42
N THR A 27 -23.06 29.45 26.04
CA THR A 27 -22.11 29.05 25.00
C THR A 27 -21.11 28.08 25.62
N VAL A 28 -21.30 26.79 25.38
CA VAL A 28 -20.34 25.75 25.73
C VAL A 28 -19.31 25.67 24.61
N THR A 29 -18.05 26.00 24.92
CA THR A 29 -16.94 25.82 23.99
C THR A 29 -16.48 24.37 24.05
N LEU A 30 -16.87 23.55 23.07
CA LEU A 30 -16.30 22.21 22.90
C LEU A 30 -15.03 22.31 22.06
N THR A 31 -13.87 22.13 22.69
CA THR A 31 -12.59 22.01 21.97
C THR A 31 -12.45 20.59 21.42
N LEU A 32 -12.80 20.38 20.16
CA LEU A 32 -12.51 19.12 19.46
C LEU A 32 -11.01 19.10 19.09
N ASN A 33 -10.21 18.38 19.88
CA ASN A 33 -8.81 18.13 19.53
C ASN A 33 -8.76 16.99 18.49
N CYS A 34 -8.56 17.33 17.23
CA CYS A 34 -8.41 16.35 16.17
C CYS A 34 -6.97 15.84 16.12
N ILE A 35 -6.76 14.57 16.48
CA ILE A 35 -5.51 13.89 16.16
C ILE A 35 -5.57 13.47 14.69
N ALA A 36 -4.75 14.11 13.84
CA ALA A 36 -4.58 13.66 12.46
C ALA A 36 -3.95 12.25 12.49
N GLY A 37 -4.75 11.22 12.23
CA GLY A 37 -4.22 9.89 11.98
C GLY A 37 -3.35 9.94 10.73
N ALA A 38 -2.12 9.47 10.80
CA ALA A 38 -1.27 9.36 9.62
C ALA A 38 -1.96 8.48 8.58
N ALA A 39 -2.19 9.00 7.37
CA ALA A 39 -2.76 8.23 6.28
C ALA A 39 -1.78 7.10 5.93
N THR A 40 -2.20 5.86 6.14
CA THR A 40 -1.45 4.68 5.69
C THR A 40 -1.87 4.31 4.27
N PHE A 41 -0.89 3.84 3.50
CA PHE A 41 -1.08 3.35 2.15
C PHE A 41 -0.56 1.93 2.03
N THR A 42 -1.11 1.20 1.07
CA THR A 42 -0.79 -0.20 0.84
C THR A 42 -0.18 -0.40 -0.55
N ILE A 43 0.93 -1.14 -0.61
CA ILE A 43 1.47 -1.74 -1.84
C ILE A 43 1.00 -3.19 -1.90
N SER A 44 0.24 -3.51 -2.92
CA SER A 44 -0.14 -4.89 -3.27
C SER A 44 0.80 -5.42 -4.35
N PHE A 45 1.19 -6.69 -4.29
CA PHE A 45 2.07 -7.31 -5.29
C PHE A 45 1.26 -8.20 -6.22
N ASP A 46 1.37 -7.96 -7.52
CA ASP A 46 0.75 -8.75 -8.57
C ASP A 46 1.80 -9.57 -9.31
N ALA A 47 1.61 -10.89 -9.35
CA ALA A 47 2.55 -11.84 -9.95
C ALA A 47 2.68 -11.74 -11.48
N ASN A 48 1.80 -11.00 -12.15
CA ASN A 48 1.76 -10.77 -13.59
C ASN A 48 1.84 -12.06 -14.43
N GLY A 49 0.96 -13.01 -14.10
CA GLY A 49 0.90 -14.31 -14.79
C GLY A 49 2.16 -15.16 -14.59
N ALA A 50 2.77 -15.11 -13.41
CA ALA A 50 3.72 -16.14 -12.99
C ALA A 50 3.07 -17.53 -13.05
N ASN A 51 3.85 -18.54 -13.39
CA ASN A 51 3.37 -19.92 -13.53
C ASN A 51 3.36 -20.66 -12.19
N SER A 52 4.16 -20.21 -11.22
CA SER A 52 4.28 -20.83 -9.90
C SER A 52 4.72 -19.82 -8.84
N GLY A 53 4.61 -20.25 -7.58
CA GLY A 53 4.97 -19.44 -6.42
C GLY A 53 3.84 -18.54 -5.95
N SER A 54 4.14 -17.75 -4.92
CA SER A 54 3.19 -16.80 -4.34
C SER A 54 3.80 -15.41 -4.37
N ALA A 55 2.98 -14.41 -4.71
CA ALA A 55 3.39 -13.02 -4.60
C ALA A 55 3.75 -12.68 -3.15
N PRO A 56 4.71 -11.77 -2.93
CA PRO A 56 5.03 -11.27 -1.59
C PRO A 56 3.81 -10.68 -0.90
N SER A 57 3.80 -10.72 0.44
CA SER A 57 2.76 -10.07 1.24
C SER A 57 2.70 -8.58 0.97
N SER A 58 1.49 -8.02 0.97
CA SER A 58 1.28 -6.58 0.84
C SER A 58 1.97 -5.80 1.95
N ILE A 59 2.52 -4.64 1.62
CA ILE A 59 3.17 -3.75 2.57
C ILE A 59 2.25 -2.57 2.83
N THR A 60 1.81 -2.39 4.07
CA THR A 60 1.02 -1.24 4.50
C THR A 60 1.84 -0.36 5.44
N GLY A 61 1.78 0.96 5.25
CA GLY A 61 2.42 1.91 6.16
C GLY A 61 2.50 3.32 5.58
N THR A 62 3.51 4.05 6.01
CA THR A 62 3.80 5.41 5.55
C THR A 62 5.27 5.54 5.14
N GLY A 63 5.55 6.55 4.32
CA GLY A 63 6.92 6.89 3.91
C GLY A 63 7.53 5.91 2.90
N ALA A 64 8.85 5.86 2.88
CA ALA A 64 9.62 4.97 2.00
C ALA A 64 9.54 3.50 2.46
N LYS A 65 9.31 2.60 1.50
CA LYS A 65 9.33 1.14 1.68
C LYS A 65 10.22 0.50 0.64
N THR A 66 10.98 -0.50 1.07
CA THR A 66 11.80 -1.31 0.17
C THR A 66 10.94 -2.36 -0.52
N LEU A 67 11.03 -2.44 -1.85
CA LEU A 67 10.34 -3.46 -2.62
C LEU A 67 11.07 -4.81 -2.49
N PRO A 68 10.37 -5.90 -2.13
CA PRO A 68 10.96 -7.23 -2.03
C PRO A 68 11.38 -7.75 -3.41
N ASN A 69 12.15 -8.84 -3.43
CA ASN A 69 12.34 -9.62 -4.64
C ASN A 69 11.07 -10.42 -4.99
N GLN A 70 11.12 -11.17 -6.09
CA GLN A 70 10.02 -12.04 -6.54
C GLN A 70 9.67 -13.15 -5.52
N GLY A 71 10.49 -13.38 -4.49
CA GLY A 71 10.33 -14.47 -3.55
C GLY A 71 10.37 -15.82 -4.27
N THR A 72 9.26 -16.56 -4.17
CA THR A 72 9.09 -17.87 -4.81
C THR A 72 8.41 -17.79 -6.18
N LEU A 73 8.03 -16.59 -6.64
CA LEU A 73 7.42 -16.42 -7.96
C LEU A 73 8.37 -16.90 -9.06
N ALA A 74 7.86 -17.69 -9.99
CA ALA A 74 8.60 -18.07 -11.18
C ALA A 74 7.69 -18.08 -12.42
N LYS A 75 8.27 -17.72 -13.55
CA LYS A 75 7.61 -17.74 -14.86
C LYS A 75 8.48 -18.50 -15.85
N THR A 76 7.94 -19.54 -16.47
CA THR A 76 8.70 -20.43 -17.34
C THR A 76 9.24 -19.66 -18.54
N GLY A 77 10.54 -19.82 -18.81
CA GLY A 77 11.21 -19.12 -19.91
C GLY A 77 11.32 -17.60 -19.72
N SER A 78 11.16 -17.09 -18.50
CA SER A 78 11.33 -15.66 -18.20
C SER A 78 12.12 -15.45 -16.91
N THR A 79 12.86 -14.36 -16.85
CA THR A 79 13.55 -13.87 -15.65
C THR A 79 12.81 -12.67 -15.07
N PHE A 80 12.78 -12.56 -13.75
CA PHE A 80 12.16 -11.42 -13.08
C PHE A 80 13.03 -10.17 -13.27
N GLY A 81 12.43 -9.12 -13.81
CA GLY A 81 13.09 -7.83 -14.08
C GLY A 81 12.84 -6.75 -13.03
N GLY A 82 11.97 -7.00 -12.04
CA GLY A 82 11.55 -6.01 -11.04
C GLY A 82 10.05 -5.83 -10.99
N TRP A 83 9.62 -4.68 -10.47
CA TRP A 83 8.22 -4.30 -10.30
C TRP A 83 7.90 -3.03 -11.09
N THR A 84 6.75 -2.96 -11.74
CA THR A 84 6.22 -1.70 -12.29
C THR A 84 5.12 -1.17 -11.39
N ILE A 85 5.19 0.13 -11.05
CA ILE A 85 4.20 0.84 -10.25
C ILE A 85 3.79 2.09 -11.03
N GLY A 86 2.53 2.17 -11.45
CA GLY A 86 2.02 3.33 -12.21
C GLY A 86 2.76 3.60 -13.53
N GLY A 87 3.38 2.57 -14.12
CA GLY A 87 4.17 2.68 -15.36
C GLY A 87 5.67 2.91 -15.13
N THR A 88 6.12 3.15 -13.90
CA THR A 88 7.54 3.31 -13.57
C THR A 88 8.13 1.99 -13.10
N VAL A 89 9.30 1.63 -13.63
CA VAL A 89 10.02 0.39 -13.30
C VAL A 89 10.91 0.60 -12.07
N TYR A 90 10.82 -0.32 -11.13
CA TYR A 90 11.62 -0.39 -9.91
C TYR A 90 12.28 -1.77 -9.81
N GLY A 91 13.60 -1.78 -9.59
CA GLY A 91 14.33 -3.03 -9.31
C GLY A 91 13.94 -3.63 -7.95
N SER A 92 14.30 -4.89 -7.74
CA SER A 92 14.25 -5.48 -6.40
C SER A 92 15.18 -4.73 -5.43
N GLY A 93 14.72 -4.47 -4.21
CA GLY A 93 15.46 -3.67 -3.23
C GLY A 93 15.38 -2.16 -3.45
N ALA A 94 14.71 -1.68 -4.51
CA ALA A 94 14.46 -0.26 -4.69
C ALA A 94 13.52 0.28 -3.59
N SER A 95 13.71 1.55 -3.23
CA SER A 95 12.85 2.25 -2.28
C SER A 95 11.72 2.97 -3.02
N TYR A 96 10.47 2.72 -2.60
CA TYR A 96 9.27 3.37 -3.11
C TYR A 96 8.57 4.13 -1.99
N THR A 97 8.29 5.42 -2.22
CA THR A 97 7.60 6.26 -1.25
C THR A 97 6.09 6.15 -1.41
N LEU A 98 5.44 5.68 -0.35
CA LEU A 98 3.99 5.55 -0.26
C LEU A 98 3.32 6.93 -0.26
N SER A 99 2.60 7.23 -1.34
CA SER A 99 1.78 8.44 -1.50
C SER A 99 0.30 8.13 -1.77
N SER A 100 0.00 6.89 -2.14
CA SER A 100 -1.34 6.36 -2.40
C SER A 100 -1.30 4.83 -2.36
N ASN A 101 -2.47 4.19 -2.35
CA ASN A 101 -2.55 2.74 -2.53
C ASN A 101 -2.17 2.38 -3.95
N VAL A 102 -1.25 1.43 -4.11
CA VAL A 102 -0.69 1.06 -5.41
C VAL A 102 -0.57 -0.46 -5.54
N THR A 103 -0.56 -0.91 -6.80
CA THR A 103 -0.24 -2.29 -7.15
C THR A 103 1.10 -2.31 -7.87
N ALA A 104 2.04 -3.08 -7.33
CA ALA A 104 3.33 -3.40 -7.93
C ALA A 104 3.19 -4.67 -8.77
N THR A 105 3.29 -4.53 -10.09
CA THR A 105 3.14 -5.65 -11.03
C THR A 105 4.50 -6.20 -11.43
N ALA A 106 4.68 -7.52 -11.37
CA ALA A 106 5.95 -8.17 -11.69
C ALA A 106 6.30 -7.96 -13.18
N ILE A 107 7.56 -7.62 -13.45
CA ILE A 107 8.10 -7.53 -14.81
C ILE A 107 8.82 -8.83 -15.11
N TRP A 108 8.49 -9.43 -16.26
CA TRP A 108 9.09 -10.66 -16.72
C TRP A 108 9.79 -10.41 -18.06
N THR A 109 11.10 -10.65 -18.10
CA THR A 109 11.90 -10.56 -19.32
C THR A 109 12.05 -11.96 -19.88
N ALA A 110 11.67 -12.19 -21.14
CA ALA A 110 11.85 -13.49 -21.76
C ALA A 110 13.34 -13.86 -21.72
N ALA A 111 13.64 -15.07 -21.23
CA ALA A 111 14.98 -15.61 -21.37
C ALA A 111 15.21 -15.81 -22.87
N THR A 112 16.29 -15.25 -23.40
CA THR A 112 16.71 -15.56 -24.77
C THR A 112 16.91 -17.08 -24.83
N PRO A 113 16.25 -17.78 -25.78
CA PRO A 113 16.49 -19.21 -25.92
C PRO A 113 17.98 -19.38 -26.17
N THR A 114 18.66 -20.11 -25.30
CA THR A 114 20.02 -20.56 -25.59
C THR A 114 19.94 -21.28 -26.94
N PRO A 115 20.72 -20.87 -27.97
CA PRO A 115 20.73 -21.61 -29.22
C PRO A 115 21.10 -23.05 -28.87
N THR A 116 20.20 -23.98 -29.15
CA THR A 116 20.47 -25.41 -28.96
C THR A 116 21.77 -25.72 -29.71
N PRO A 117 22.80 -26.30 -29.08
CA PRO A 117 23.97 -26.73 -29.82
C PRO A 117 23.49 -27.70 -30.90
N THR A 118 23.71 -27.34 -32.16
CA THR A 118 23.42 -28.22 -33.29
C THR A 118 24.07 -29.57 -33.03
N PRO A 119 23.35 -30.70 -33.06
CA PRO A 119 23.99 -32.00 -32.96
C PRO A 119 24.96 -32.13 -34.14
N THR A 120 26.26 -32.24 -33.86
CA THR A 120 27.27 -32.52 -34.88
C THR A 120 26.94 -33.90 -35.48
N PRO A 121 26.79 -34.02 -36.82
CA PRO A 121 26.49 -35.28 -37.49
C PRO A 121 27.63 -36.29 -37.40
#